data_AF-A0AB37XMD1-F1
#
_entry.id   AF-A0AB37XMD1-F1
#
_cell.length_a   1.000
_cell.length_b   1.000
_cell.length_c   1.000
_cell.angle_alpha   90.00
_cell.angle_beta   90.00
_cell.angle_gamma   90.00
#
_symmetry.space_group_name_H-M   'P 1'
#
loop_
_entity.id
_entity.type
_entity.pdbx_description
1 polymer ?
#
loop_
_entity_poly.entity_id
_entity_poly.type
_entity_poly.pdbx_seq_one_letter_code
_entity_poly.pdbx_strand_id
1 'polypeptide(L)'
;LPLLSTMSEGAGRMSAKVGAEFLKKRKGGMGSLLGGVPGVPTGNVTIIGGCQAGTNAAKIALGLGADVTILDVNPKRLQQLADLFGGRV
;
A
#
# COMPACT_ATOMS: atom_id res chain seq x y z
N LEU A 1 23.03 8.26 -0.09
CA LEU A 1 23.15 8.32 -1.56
C LEU A 1 21.77 8.52 -2.19
N PRO A 2 21.54 9.56 -3.00
CA PRO A 2 20.22 9.88 -3.57
C PRO A 2 19.67 8.84 -4.57
N LEU A 3 20.50 7.91 -5.07
CA LEU A 3 20.07 6.83 -5.96
C LEU A 3 19.25 5.75 -5.24
N LEU A 4 19.57 5.46 -3.98
CA LEU A 4 18.88 4.45 -3.17
C LEU A 4 17.46 4.88 -2.80
N SER A 5 17.25 6.18 -2.55
CA SER A 5 15.91 6.73 -2.29
C SER A 5 14.98 6.52 -3.48
N THR A 6 15.45 6.77 -4.71
CA THR A 6 14.66 6.54 -5.94
C THR A 6 14.33 5.06 -6.14
N MET A 7 15.28 4.17 -5.86
CA MET A 7 15.03 2.72 -5.93
C MET A 7 14.05 2.23 -4.87
N SER A 8 14.17 2.72 -3.63
CA SER A 8 13.24 2.40 -2.53
C SER A 8 11.82 2.86 -2.86
N GLU A 9 11.69 4.04 -3.46
CA GLU A 9 10.41 4.58 -3.91
C GLU A 9 9.77 3.72 -4.99
N GLY A 10 10.54 3.37 -6.02
CA GLY A 10 10.10 2.49 -7.10
C GLY A 10 9.70 1.09 -6.60
N ALA A 11 10.49 0.50 -5.71
CA ALA A 11 10.19 -0.78 -5.09
C ALA A 11 8.86 -0.75 -4.32
N GLY A 12 8.61 0.31 -3.55
CA GLY A 12 7.34 0.50 -2.84
C GLY A 12 6.13 0.59 -3.78
N ARG A 13 6.24 1.34 -4.88
CA ARG A 13 5.12 1.41 -5.85
C ARG A 13 4.88 0.08 -6.56
N MET A 14 5.96 -0.61 -6.91
CA MET A 14 5.87 -1.91 -7.59
C MET A 14 5.32 -3.00 -6.68
N SER A 15 5.63 -3.00 -5.38
CA SER A 15 5.12 -4.04 -4.46
C SER A 15 3.59 -4.08 -4.42
N ALA A 16 2.92 -2.92 -4.36
CA ALA A 16 1.46 -2.83 -4.40
C ALA A 16 0.89 -3.33 -5.75
N LYS A 17 1.52 -2.96 -6.87
CA LYS A 17 1.07 -3.36 -8.21
C LYS A 17 1.24 -4.86 -8.45
N VAL A 18 2.39 -5.41 -8.06
CA VAL A 18 2.71 -6.83 -8.17
C VAL A 18 1.84 -7.65 -7.22
N GLY A 19 1.64 -7.20 -5.98
CA GLY A 19 0.72 -7.83 -5.04
C GLY A 19 -0.70 -7.93 -5.60
N ALA A 20 -1.22 -6.85 -6.19
CA ALA A 20 -2.51 -6.87 -6.87
C ALA A 20 -2.58 -7.86 -8.06
N GLU A 21 -1.47 -8.04 -8.78
CA GLU A 21 -1.39 -9.05 -9.85
C GLU A 21 -1.50 -10.47 -9.30
N PHE A 22 -0.76 -10.77 -8.22
CA PHE A 22 -0.76 -12.10 -7.61
C PHE A 22 -2.04 -12.43 -6.85
N LEU A 23 -2.86 -11.44 -6.48
CA LEU A 23 -4.19 -11.68 -5.93
C LEU A 23 -5.17 -12.28 -6.94
N LYS A 24 -4.91 -12.21 -8.24
CA LYS A 24 -5.80 -12.74 -9.29
C LYS A 24 -5.86 -14.27 -9.24
N LYS A 25 -7.05 -14.87 -9.46
CA LYS A 25 -7.24 -16.33 -9.54
C LYS A 25 -6.31 -17.01 -10.54
N ARG A 26 -6.10 -16.41 -11.72
CA ARG A 26 -5.20 -16.94 -12.76
C ARG A 26 -3.73 -17.02 -12.32
N LYS A 27 -3.35 -16.29 -11.27
CA LYS A 27 -2.01 -16.30 -10.68
C LYS A 27 -1.95 -17.12 -9.37
N GLY A 28 -3.01 -17.86 -9.05
CA GLY A 28 -3.11 -18.68 -7.83
C GLY A 28 -3.58 -17.92 -6.58
N GLY A 29 -3.88 -16.62 -6.69
CA GLY A 29 -4.35 -15.81 -5.57
C GLY A 29 -5.83 -16.04 -5.23
N MET A 30 -6.30 -15.31 -4.22
CA MET A 30 -7.67 -15.44 -3.72
C MET A 30 -8.76 -15.00 -4.71
N GLY A 31 -8.41 -14.27 -5.76
CA GLY A 31 -9.36 -13.65 -6.70
C GLY A 31 -9.92 -12.32 -6.24
N SER A 32 -9.25 -11.65 -5.29
CA SER A 32 -9.73 -10.40 -4.72
C SER A 32 -9.32 -9.20 -5.58
N LEU A 33 -10.27 -8.27 -5.77
CA LEU A 33 -10.04 -6.99 -6.42
C LEU A 33 -9.83 -5.93 -5.34
N LEU A 34 -8.62 -5.34 -5.30
CA LEU A 34 -8.27 -4.36 -4.26
C LEU A 34 -9.24 -3.18 -4.20
N GLY A 35 -9.67 -2.65 -5.34
CA GLY A 35 -10.57 -1.49 -5.39
C GLY A 35 -12.02 -1.76 -5.06
N GLY A 36 -12.41 -3.03 -4.90
CA GLY A 36 -13.81 -3.41 -4.79
C GLY A 36 -14.66 -2.90 -5.96
N VAL A 37 -15.97 -2.98 -5.79
CA VAL A 37 -16.99 -2.34 -6.63
C VAL A 37 -18.19 -2.03 -5.71
N PRO A 38 -19.13 -1.14 -6.08
CA PRO A 38 -20.30 -0.87 -5.24
C PRO A 38 -21.03 -2.15 -4.82
N GLY A 39 -21.20 -2.33 -3.51
CA GLY A 39 -21.81 -3.54 -2.93
C GLY A 39 -20.84 -4.68 -2.61
N VAL A 40 -19.55 -4.56 -2.91
CA VAL A 40 -18.50 -5.54 -2.62
C VAL A 40 -17.41 -4.88 -1.78
N PRO A 41 -16.95 -5.50 -0.68
CA PRO A 41 -15.88 -4.94 0.14
C PRO A 41 -14.59 -4.76 -0.67
N THR A 42 -13.83 -3.71 -0.34
CA THR A 42 -12.50 -3.46 -0.87
C THR A 42 -11.51 -4.49 -0.33
N GLY A 43 -10.36 -4.64 -1.00
CA GLY A 43 -9.29 -5.48 -0.51
C GLY A 43 -8.51 -4.80 0.61
N ASN A 44 -8.10 -5.56 1.63
CA ASN A 44 -7.28 -5.07 2.74
C ASN A 44 -5.79 -5.21 2.40
N VAL A 45 -5.02 -4.16 2.66
CA VAL A 45 -3.57 -4.10 2.44
C VAL A 45 -2.88 -3.62 3.73
N THR A 46 -2.13 -4.53 4.36
CA THR A 46 -1.29 -4.19 5.51
C THR A 46 0.14 -3.91 5.05
N ILE A 47 0.69 -2.76 5.43
CA ILE A 47 2.06 -2.35 5.15
C ILE A 47 2.83 -2.31 6.45
N ILE A 48 3.95 -3.03 6.52
CA ILE A 48 4.83 -3.06 7.69
C ILE A 48 6.02 -2.16 7.40
N GLY A 49 6.10 -1.05 8.13
CA GLY A 49 7.13 -0.01 7.99
C GLY A 49 6.64 1.19 7.18
N GLY A 50 6.66 2.36 7.80
CA GLY A 50 6.27 3.65 7.25
C GLY A 50 7.36 4.39 6.47
N CYS A 51 8.44 3.71 6.06
CA CYS A 51 9.58 4.32 5.37
C CYS A 51 9.20 4.81 3.95
N GLN A 52 10.19 5.24 3.16
CA GLN A 52 9.94 5.75 1.80
C GLN A 52 9.27 4.72 0.89
N ALA A 53 9.67 3.45 0.98
CA ALA A 53 9.01 2.34 0.28
C ALA A 53 7.57 2.14 0.76
N GLY A 54 7.34 2.02 2.07
CA GLY A 54 6.00 1.78 2.64
C GLY A 54 5.02 2.91 2.34
N THR A 55 5.48 4.16 2.40
CA THR A 55 4.67 5.34 2.05
C THR A 55 4.25 5.30 0.58
N ASN A 56 5.14 4.88 -0.31
CA ASN A 56 4.83 4.80 -1.73
C ASN A 56 3.98 3.58 -2.08
N ALA A 57 4.14 2.47 -1.36
CA ALA A 57 3.22 1.35 -1.44
C ALA A 57 1.80 1.76 -1.02
N ALA A 58 1.66 2.52 0.07
CA ALA A 58 0.39 3.03 0.56
C ALA A 58 -0.29 3.95 -0.46
N LYS A 59 0.46 4.87 -1.08
CA LYS A 59 -0.07 5.74 -2.16
C LYS A 59 -0.68 4.94 -3.31
N ILE A 60 -0.01 3.88 -3.76
CA ILE A 60 -0.51 3.04 -4.85
C ILE A 60 -1.70 2.20 -4.39
N ALA A 61 -1.63 1.57 -3.22
CA ALA A 61 -2.72 0.75 -2.70
C ALA A 61 -4.01 1.55 -2.49
N LEU A 62 -3.92 2.74 -1.89
CA LEU A 62 -5.04 3.68 -1.77
C LEU A 62 -5.56 4.13 -3.14
N GLY A 63 -4.66 4.42 -4.09
CA GLY A 63 -5.03 4.79 -5.46
C GLY A 63 -5.76 3.67 -6.20
N LEU A 64 -5.54 2.41 -5.81
CA LEU A 64 -6.27 1.25 -6.30
C LEU A 64 -7.61 1.05 -5.57
N GLY A 65 -7.94 1.85 -4.56
CA GLY A 65 -9.17 1.74 -3.77
C GLY A 65 -9.13 0.70 -2.66
N ALA A 66 -7.95 0.23 -2.27
CA ALA A 66 -7.80 -0.70 -1.15
C ALA A 66 -8.05 0.00 0.20
N ASP A 67 -8.49 -0.78 1.19
CA ASP A 67 -8.38 -0.40 2.59
C ASP A 67 -6.95 -0.68 3.07
N VAL A 68 -6.26 0.33 3.59
CA VAL A 68 -4.82 0.29 3.85
C VAL A 68 -4.55 0.54 5.32
N THR A 69 -3.71 -0.31 5.92
CA THR A 69 -3.24 -0.15 7.30
C THR A 69 -1.72 -0.12 7.31
N ILE A 70 -1.13 0.88 7.95
CA ILE A 70 0.34 0.96 8.10
C ILE A 70 0.74 0.71 9.56
N LEU A 71 1.67 -0.22 9.76
CA LEU A 71 2.27 -0.52 11.05
C LEU A 71 3.69 0.04 11.10
N ASP A 72 3.99 0.86 12.11
CA ASP A 72 5.34 1.37 12.37
C ASP A 72 5.57 1.46 13.89
N VAL A 73 6.82 1.33 14.31
CA VAL A 73 7.23 1.44 15.72
C VAL A 73 7.38 2.90 16.17
N ASN A 74 7.53 3.82 15.22
CA ASN A 74 7.75 5.23 15.51
C ASN A 74 6.42 6.01 15.49
N PRO A 75 5.91 6.47 16.65
CA PRO A 75 4.63 7.18 16.72
C PRO A 75 4.65 8.52 15.97
N LYS A 76 5.80 9.22 15.93
CA LYS A 76 5.94 10.45 15.13
C LYS A 76 5.78 10.15 13.65
N ARG A 77 6.26 8.99 13.19
CA ARG A 77 6.12 8.58 11.79
C ARG A 77 4.68 8.24 11.46
N LEU A 78 3.98 7.55 12.35
CA LEU A 78 2.55 7.28 12.19
C LEU A 78 1.73 8.56 12.08
N GLN A 79 2.00 9.56 12.93
CA GLN A 79 1.32 10.86 12.85
C GLN A 79 1.57 11.54 11.50
N GLN A 80 2.81 11.58 11.02
CA GLN A 80 3.13 12.12 9.69
C GLN A 80 2.40 11.40 8.56
N LEU A 81 2.22 10.07 8.66
CA LEU A 81 1.48 9.30 7.66
C LEU A 81 -0.01 9.59 7.73
N ALA A 82 -0.58 9.67 8.93
CA ALA A 82 -1.98 10.05 9.13
C ALA A 82 -2.27 11.43 8.52
N ASP A 83 -1.40 12.42 8.76
CA ASP A 83 -1.50 13.75 8.17
C ASP A 83 -1.37 13.72 6.63
N LEU A 84 -0.40 12.95 6.11
CA LEU A 84 -0.13 12.82 4.67
C LEU A 84 -1.31 12.21 3.91
N PHE A 85 -2.00 11.24 4.50
CA PHE A 85 -3.09 10.51 3.86
C PHE A 85 -4.48 10.99 4.26
N GLY A 86 -4.57 11.97 5.16
CA GLY A 86 -5.83 12.53 5.65
C GLY A 86 -6.65 11.52 6.45
N GLY A 87 -6.01 10.71 7.29
CA GLY A 87 -6.66 9.69 8.12
C GLY A 87 -7.21 8.47 7.36
N ARG A 88 -6.80 8.28 6.09
CA ARG A 88 -7.20 7.14 5.26
C ARG A 88 -6.35 5.88 5.46
N VAL A 89 -5.34 5.93 6.34
CA VAL A 89 -4.43 4.82 6.69
C VAL A 89 -4.13 4.78 8.17
#